data_AF-A0A7V8JMC7-F1
#
_entry.id   AF-A0A7V8JMC7-F1
#
_cell.length_a   1.000
_cell.length_b   1.000
_cell.length_c   1.000
_cell.angle_alpha   90.00
_cell.angle_beta   90.00
_cell.angle_gamma   90.00
#
_symmetry.space_group_name_H-M   'P 1'
#
loop_
_entity.id
_entity.type
_entity.pdbx_description
1 polymer ?
#
loop_
_entity_poly.entity_id
_entity_poly.type
_entity_poly.pdbx_seq_one_letter_code
_entity_poly.pdbx_strand_id
1 'polypeptide(L)'
;MTDIGRRRLLQAGLVAGTAPLLPSIARAAAIAPDARTRSLEDLQHIVIFMQENRSFDHYFGTLPGVRGFGDRFVAPAAALAGGHSPRTLWLQPDASGQRTIAPFALDTAANFGYMRVEGTPHTWPDAQRAWDNGRMGHWPMAKQNQSMGYFQQGDLPFQFALANAFTLCDAYHCALQTGTNPNRVMLWTGNNDGLARNGGPVIANSHDNFVEFGGHPAGYRWTTYVERLQQAGVSWQIYQDMADNFTDNPLAGFEVFRQAWTAAPGHDEQLRARRGHPWPGTAARGRGQRAPAAGQLYHCRRHRQRAPRPVQPCTGRGLHHARARCPHRRPEGLEPHRAAADVR
;
A
#
# COMPACT_ATOMS: atom_id res chain seq x y z
N MET A 1 -4.18 19.74 27.91
CA MET A 1 -3.34 20.61 27.06
C MET A 1 -1.94 20.03 27.06
N THR A 2 -1.59 19.26 26.04
CA THR A 2 -0.22 18.75 25.85
C THR A 2 0.64 19.86 25.28
N ASP A 3 1.59 20.34 26.07
CA ASP A 3 2.60 21.30 25.67
C ASP A 3 3.53 20.65 24.63
N ILE A 4 3.30 20.95 23.36
CA ILE A 4 4.19 20.56 22.26
C ILE A 4 5.39 21.49 22.35
N GLY A 5 6.50 20.98 22.89
CA GLY A 5 7.70 21.78 23.15
C GLY A 5 8.15 22.57 21.92
N ARG A 6 8.14 23.91 22.04
CA ARG A 6 8.53 24.89 21.01
C ARG A 6 9.81 24.54 20.25
N ARG A 7 10.77 23.86 20.91
CA ARG A 7 12.03 23.41 20.29
C ARG A 7 11.86 22.36 19.18
N ARG A 8 10.86 21.47 19.27
CA ARG A 8 10.59 20.48 18.22
C ARG A 8 9.83 21.07 17.04
N LEU A 9 8.94 22.03 17.32
CA LEU A 9 8.23 22.77 16.28
C LEU A 9 9.18 23.65 15.45
N LEU A 10 10.23 24.20 16.09
CA LEU A 10 11.27 24.97 15.41
C LEU A 10 12.28 24.11 14.63
N GLN A 11 12.56 22.87 15.07
CA GLN A 11 13.35 21.93 14.27
C GLN A 11 12.61 21.40 13.05
N ALA A 12 11.27 21.27 13.13
CA ALA A 12 10.43 21.03 11.96
C ALA A 12 10.32 22.26 11.03
N GLY A 13 10.65 23.47 11.51
CA GLY A 13 10.57 24.72 10.76
C GLY A 13 11.83 25.10 9.98
N LEU A 14 12.94 24.36 10.12
CA LEU A 14 14.21 24.64 9.43
C LEU A 14 14.45 23.76 8.19
N VAL A 15 13.52 22.88 7.84
CA VAL A 15 13.51 22.19 6.55
C VAL A 15 12.76 23.07 5.56
N ALA A 16 13.46 23.54 4.53
CA ALA A 16 13.00 24.56 3.59
C ALA A 16 11.63 24.28 2.95
N GLY A 17 10.76 25.30 2.93
CA GLY A 17 9.50 25.33 2.18
C GLY A 17 8.27 25.47 3.07
N THR A 18 7.82 26.71 3.32
CA THR A 18 6.59 27.02 4.08
C THR A 18 5.32 26.71 3.28
N ALA A 19 5.08 25.45 2.96
CA ALA A 19 3.72 24.97 2.77
C ALA A 19 3.19 24.58 4.17
N PRO A 20 2.01 25.07 4.60
CA PRO A 20 1.47 24.66 5.89
C PRO A 20 1.27 23.14 5.88
N LEU A 21 2.04 22.43 6.70
CA LEU A 21 1.86 20.99 6.89
C LEU A 21 0.42 20.75 7.32
N LEU A 22 -0.24 19.81 6.64
CA LEU A 22 -1.61 19.42 7.01
C LEU A 22 -1.64 19.00 8.49
N PRO A 23 -2.65 19.40 9.28
CA PRO A 23 -2.65 19.15 10.72
C PRO A 23 -2.48 17.68 11.13
N SER A 24 -2.95 16.74 10.30
CA SER A 24 -2.73 15.30 10.52
C SER A 24 -1.24 14.91 10.42
N ILE A 25 -0.53 15.42 9.41
CA ILE A 25 0.89 15.17 9.17
C ILE A 25 1.73 15.82 10.26
N ALA A 26 1.43 17.07 10.61
CA ALA A 26 2.13 17.77 11.69
C ALA A 26 1.99 17.05 13.04
N ARG A 27 0.78 16.56 13.37
CA ARG A 27 0.57 15.74 14.57
C ARG A 27 1.37 14.44 14.53
N ALA A 28 1.40 13.75 13.39
CA ALA A 28 2.17 12.52 13.24
C ALA A 28 3.67 12.75 13.39
N ALA A 29 4.22 13.79 12.76
CA ALA A 29 5.65 14.14 12.84
C ALA A 29 6.07 14.56 14.27
N ALA A 30 5.15 15.07 15.09
CA ALA A 30 5.43 15.43 16.47
C ALA A 30 5.50 14.23 17.43
N ILE A 31 5.06 13.04 17.01
CA ILE A 31 5.12 11.82 17.83
C ILE A 31 6.58 11.40 17.98
N ALA A 32 7.07 11.34 19.21
CA ALA A 32 8.40 10.83 19.49
C ALA A 32 8.47 9.32 19.21
N PRO A 33 9.56 8.81 18.62
CA PRO A 33 9.75 7.37 18.47
C PRO A 33 9.82 6.72 19.85
N ASP A 34 9.11 5.61 20.02
CA ASP A 34 9.11 4.79 21.24
C ASP A 34 10.33 3.85 21.23
N ALA A 35 11.53 4.43 21.36
CA ALA A 35 12.81 3.73 21.24
C ALA A 35 13.25 3.07 22.56
N ARG A 36 12.51 2.04 23.01
CA ARG A 36 12.77 1.34 24.27
C ARG A 36 14.02 0.48 24.20
N THR A 37 14.17 -0.32 23.15
CA THR A 37 15.34 -1.19 22.92
C THR A 37 16.28 -0.64 21.87
N ARG A 38 15.85 0.37 21.09
CA ARG A 38 16.57 0.90 19.93
C ARG A 38 16.82 -0.17 18.86
N SER A 39 15.90 -1.10 18.72
CA SER A 39 15.91 -2.15 17.70
C SER A 39 14.59 -2.22 16.95
N LEU A 40 14.52 -3.04 15.90
CA LEU A 40 13.27 -3.29 15.17
C LEU A 40 12.17 -3.89 16.06
N GLU A 41 12.50 -4.42 17.24
CA GLU A 41 11.52 -4.93 18.19
C GLU A 41 10.62 -3.84 18.76
N ASP A 42 11.03 -2.58 18.71
CA ASP A 42 10.21 -1.45 19.12
C ASP A 42 9.05 -1.20 18.13
N LEU A 43 9.15 -1.70 16.89
CA LEU A 43 8.09 -1.61 15.88
C LEU A 43 6.98 -2.62 16.18
N GLN A 44 5.86 -2.12 16.72
CA GLN A 44 4.72 -2.96 17.10
C GLN A 44 3.65 -3.07 16.01
N HIS A 45 3.60 -2.08 15.10
CA HIS A 45 2.59 -1.95 14.07
C HIS A 45 3.26 -1.58 12.75
N ILE A 46 3.05 -2.40 11.73
CA ILE A 46 3.47 -2.09 10.37
C ILE A 46 2.21 -1.91 9.54
N VAL A 47 2.10 -0.74 8.93
CA VAL A 47 0.99 -0.37 8.06
C VAL A 47 1.54 -0.12 6.67
N ILE A 48 1.10 -0.93 5.70
CA ILE A 48 1.51 -0.81 4.30
C ILE A 48 0.31 -0.29 3.53
N PHE A 49 0.46 0.91 2.96
CA PHE A 49 -0.52 1.49 2.02
C PHE A 49 0.02 1.36 0.60
N MET A 50 -0.49 0.40 -0.17
CA MET A 50 -0.03 0.14 -1.53
C MET A 50 -0.97 0.81 -2.55
N GLN A 51 -0.44 1.79 -3.28
CA GLN A 51 -1.14 2.56 -4.32
C GLN A 51 -0.89 1.97 -5.73
N GLU A 52 -1.70 2.40 -6.70
CA GLU A 52 -1.63 1.94 -8.10
C GLU A 52 -0.95 2.92 -9.09
N ASN A 53 -0.31 2.32 -10.09
CA ASN A 53 0.21 2.84 -11.36
C ASN A 53 0.74 4.30 -11.40
N ARG A 54 1.64 4.67 -10.50
CA ARG A 54 2.37 5.94 -10.53
C ARG A 54 3.87 5.70 -10.34
N SER A 55 4.69 6.25 -11.24
CA SER A 55 6.15 6.20 -11.09
C SER A 55 6.62 7.25 -10.08
N PHE A 56 7.86 7.09 -9.60
CA PHE A 56 8.47 8.05 -8.69
C PHE A 56 8.53 9.45 -9.31
N ASP A 57 9.09 9.57 -10.53
CA ASP A 57 9.24 10.87 -11.21
C ASP A 57 7.91 11.56 -11.51
N HIS A 58 6.84 10.78 -11.71
CA HIS A 58 5.50 11.31 -11.92
C HIS A 58 4.94 12.02 -10.69
N TYR A 59 5.30 11.60 -9.47
CA TYR A 59 4.90 12.26 -8.22
C TYR A 59 5.95 13.23 -7.71
N PHE A 60 7.21 12.80 -7.66
CA PHE A 60 8.27 13.46 -6.89
C PHE A 60 9.47 13.86 -7.72
N GLY A 61 9.43 13.74 -9.06
CA GLY A 61 10.56 14.12 -9.92
C GLY A 61 10.95 15.60 -9.79
N THR A 62 10.05 16.44 -9.28
CA THR A 62 10.29 17.87 -9.00
C THR A 62 10.70 18.16 -7.55
N LEU A 63 10.71 17.16 -6.66
CA LEU A 63 10.99 17.35 -5.24
C LEU A 63 12.49 17.65 -5.01
N PRO A 64 12.87 18.75 -4.33
CA PRO A 64 14.27 19.02 -4.03
C PRO A 64 14.91 17.91 -3.18
N GLY A 65 16.11 17.47 -3.55
CA GLY A 65 16.90 16.49 -2.80
C GLY A 65 16.78 15.05 -3.30
N VAL A 66 15.88 14.76 -4.22
CA VAL A 66 15.77 13.44 -4.89
C VAL A 66 16.56 13.42 -6.20
N ARG A 67 16.90 12.23 -6.67
CA ARG A 67 17.40 12.01 -8.05
C ARG A 67 16.24 12.11 -9.07
N GLY A 68 15.79 13.34 -9.34
CA GLY A 68 14.68 13.63 -10.26
C GLY A 68 15.07 14.53 -11.44
N PHE A 69 14.15 15.35 -11.93
CA PHE A 69 14.35 16.23 -13.09
C PHE A 69 15.41 17.32 -12.85
N GLY A 70 15.70 17.64 -11.58
CA GLY A 70 16.79 18.55 -11.19
C GLY A 70 18.16 17.90 -11.04
N ASP A 71 18.29 16.59 -11.27
CA ASP A 71 19.58 15.90 -11.17
C ASP A 71 20.55 16.40 -12.26
N ARG A 72 21.79 16.69 -11.86
CA ARG A 72 22.84 17.17 -12.77
C ARG A 72 23.53 16.03 -13.51
N PHE A 73 23.37 14.79 -13.06
CA PHE A 73 24.01 13.59 -13.59
C PHE A 73 23.01 12.69 -14.31
N VAL A 74 22.22 13.28 -15.22
CA VAL A 74 21.25 12.55 -16.03
C VAL A 74 21.99 11.62 -16.99
N ALA A 75 21.55 10.37 -17.10
CA ALA A 75 22.15 9.42 -18.02
C ALA A 75 22.06 9.93 -19.49
N PRO A 76 23.13 9.75 -20.27
CA PRO A 76 23.14 10.12 -21.68
C PRO A 76 22.21 9.18 -22.46
N ALA A 77 21.69 9.68 -23.59
CA ALA A 77 20.89 8.90 -24.50
C ALA A 77 21.41 9.04 -25.94
N ALA A 78 21.26 7.98 -26.74
CA ALA A 78 21.75 7.95 -28.11
C ALA A 78 21.07 9.02 -28.97
N ALA A 79 21.80 9.70 -29.86
CA ALA A 79 21.26 10.75 -30.71
C ALA A 79 19.98 10.29 -31.45
N LEU A 80 19.01 11.20 -31.58
CA LEU A 80 17.81 10.96 -32.37
C LEU A 80 18.09 11.28 -33.85
N ALA A 81 17.31 10.67 -34.76
CA ALA A 81 17.46 10.91 -36.19
C ALA A 81 17.37 12.42 -36.50
N GLY A 82 18.39 12.97 -37.17
CA GLY A 82 18.47 14.40 -37.52
C GLY A 82 19.23 15.29 -36.50
N GLY A 83 19.77 14.76 -35.40
CA GLY A 83 20.52 15.53 -34.40
C GLY A 83 21.98 15.09 -34.23
N HIS A 84 22.88 16.08 -34.06
CA HIS A 84 24.34 15.88 -33.88
C HIS A 84 24.86 16.21 -32.47
N SER A 85 23.99 16.26 -31.45
CA SER A 85 24.38 16.69 -30.09
C SER A 85 24.13 15.63 -29.02
N PRO A 86 24.92 15.63 -27.92
CA PRO A 86 24.65 14.79 -26.76
C PRO A 86 23.28 15.16 -26.17
N ARG A 87 22.41 14.16 -26.02
CA ARG A 87 21.13 14.29 -25.31
C ARG A 87 21.14 13.47 -24.02
N THR A 88 20.20 13.77 -23.13
CA THR A 88 19.92 12.99 -21.93
C THR A 88 18.62 12.21 -22.08
N LEU A 89 18.34 11.32 -21.12
CA LEU A 89 17.06 10.60 -21.06
C LEU A 89 15.82 11.50 -20.95
N TRP A 90 15.96 12.79 -20.66
CA TRP A 90 14.81 13.68 -20.61
C TRP A 90 14.25 14.03 -21.98
N LEU A 91 15.06 14.03 -23.05
CA LEU A 91 14.54 14.28 -24.38
C LEU A 91 14.29 12.95 -25.10
N GLN A 92 13.03 12.54 -25.21
CA GLN A 92 12.60 11.24 -25.75
C GLN A 92 11.90 11.42 -27.10
N PRO A 93 11.90 10.42 -28.01
CA PRO A 93 10.95 10.40 -29.11
C PRO A 93 9.52 10.28 -28.58
N ASP A 94 8.57 10.97 -29.22
CA ASP A 94 7.15 10.82 -28.91
C ASP A 94 6.63 9.43 -29.33
N ALA A 95 5.39 9.11 -28.98
CA ALA A 95 4.80 7.80 -29.24
C ALA A 95 4.80 7.41 -30.74
N SER A 96 4.81 8.40 -31.64
CA SER A 96 4.89 8.19 -33.09
C SER A 96 6.32 8.04 -33.63
N GLY A 97 7.32 8.39 -32.82
CA GLY A 97 8.72 8.48 -33.21
C GLY A 97 9.05 9.66 -34.12
N GLN A 98 8.09 10.53 -34.44
CA GLN A 98 8.26 11.63 -35.41
C GLN A 98 8.70 12.95 -34.76
N ARG A 99 8.43 13.13 -33.47
CA ARG A 99 8.78 14.34 -32.72
C ARG A 99 9.51 13.99 -31.44
N THR A 100 10.07 14.99 -30.79
CA THR A 100 10.66 14.86 -29.46
C THR A 100 9.70 15.36 -28.40
N ILE A 101 9.75 14.74 -27.22
CA ILE A 101 8.99 15.12 -26.04
C ILE A 101 9.91 15.13 -24.81
N ALA A 102 9.77 16.16 -23.99
CA ALA A 102 10.43 16.27 -22.69
C ALA A 102 9.40 16.05 -21.57
N PRO A 103 9.81 15.74 -20.33
CA PRO A 103 8.89 15.75 -19.20
C PRO A 103 8.13 17.07 -19.12
N PHE A 104 6.83 17.02 -18.90
CA PHE A 104 5.96 18.20 -18.84
C PHE A 104 5.03 18.16 -17.62
N ALA A 105 4.78 19.32 -17.03
CA ALA A 105 3.86 19.42 -15.91
C ALA A 105 2.42 19.19 -16.38
N LEU A 106 1.65 18.43 -15.61
CA LEU A 106 0.21 18.32 -15.77
C LEU A 106 -0.44 19.58 -15.15
N ASP A 107 -1.00 20.46 -15.97
CA ASP A 107 -1.63 21.69 -15.48
C ASP A 107 -3.02 21.40 -14.86
N THR A 108 -3.02 20.83 -13.66
CA THR A 108 -4.26 20.42 -12.97
C THR A 108 -5.04 21.62 -12.45
N ALA A 109 -4.38 22.77 -12.28
CA ALA A 109 -5.02 24.02 -11.89
C ALA A 109 -5.90 24.57 -13.02
N ALA A 110 -5.41 24.56 -14.26
CA ALA A 110 -6.21 24.94 -15.43
C ALA A 110 -7.24 23.85 -15.78
N ASN A 111 -6.89 22.58 -15.64
CA ASN A 111 -7.79 21.46 -15.94
C ASN A 111 -7.63 20.31 -14.93
N PHE A 112 -8.52 20.30 -13.94
CA PHE A 112 -8.54 19.28 -12.89
C PHE A 112 -8.69 17.84 -13.44
N GLY A 113 -9.20 17.67 -14.66
CA GLY A 113 -9.27 16.37 -15.34
C GLY A 113 -7.91 15.67 -15.46
N TYR A 114 -6.81 16.42 -15.50
CA TYR A 114 -5.45 15.86 -15.56
C TYR A 114 -5.01 15.15 -14.27
N MET A 115 -5.71 15.32 -13.15
CA MET A 115 -5.55 14.45 -11.97
C MET A 115 -5.85 12.98 -12.30
N ARG A 116 -6.66 12.73 -13.33
CA ARG A 116 -7.04 11.41 -13.83
C ARG A 116 -6.47 11.16 -15.22
N VAL A 117 -5.22 11.58 -15.44
CA VAL A 117 -4.48 11.25 -16.66
C VAL A 117 -4.60 9.75 -16.96
N GLU A 118 -4.82 9.44 -18.24
CA GLU A 118 -5.03 8.08 -18.72
C GLU A 118 -3.86 7.17 -18.35
N GLY A 119 -4.17 5.90 -18.08
CA GLY A 119 -3.15 4.89 -17.80
C GLY A 119 -2.15 4.74 -18.95
N THR A 120 -0.93 4.32 -18.61
CA THR A 120 0.12 3.98 -19.59
C THR A 120 0.20 2.46 -19.72
N PRO A 121 0.49 1.89 -20.90
CA PRO A 121 0.73 0.45 -21.03
C PRO A 121 1.76 -0.07 -20.01
N HIS A 122 1.44 -1.13 -19.28
CA HIS A 122 2.30 -1.64 -18.19
C HIS A 122 2.29 -3.17 -18.10
N THR A 123 2.08 -3.85 -19.22
CA THR A 123 2.33 -5.29 -19.32
C THR A 123 3.82 -5.59 -19.44
N TRP A 124 4.21 -6.86 -19.30
CA TRP A 124 5.60 -7.29 -19.50
C TRP A 124 6.18 -6.85 -20.86
N PRO A 125 5.53 -7.10 -22.02
CA PRO A 125 6.02 -6.61 -23.31
C PRO A 125 6.27 -5.10 -23.37
N ASP A 126 5.36 -4.29 -22.80
CA ASP A 126 5.50 -2.83 -22.80
C ASP A 126 6.65 -2.38 -21.91
N ALA A 127 6.82 -3.04 -20.76
CA ALA A 127 7.87 -2.73 -19.81
C ALA A 127 9.26 -3.09 -20.37
N GLN A 128 9.40 -4.25 -21.00
CA GLN A 128 10.67 -4.66 -21.64
C GLN A 128 11.05 -3.73 -22.79
N ARG A 129 10.07 -3.32 -23.61
CA ARG A 129 10.30 -2.31 -24.67
C ARG A 129 10.76 -0.98 -24.06
N ALA A 130 10.08 -0.49 -23.04
CA ALA A 130 10.46 0.78 -22.40
C ALA A 130 11.83 0.73 -21.71
N TRP A 131 12.20 -0.43 -21.15
CA TRP A 131 13.50 -0.64 -20.51
C TRP A 131 14.67 -0.58 -21.51
N ASP A 132 14.48 -1.07 -22.74
CA ASP A 132 15.49 -1.06 -23.82
C ASP A 132 16.87 -1.54 -23.34
N ASN A 133 16.93 -2.72 -22.71
CA ASN A 133 18.17 -3.28 -22.16
C ASN A 133 18.92 -2.29 -21.22
N GLY A 134 18.19 -1.43 -20.52
CA GLY A 134 18.72 -0.41 -19.61
C GLY A 134 18.98 0.96 -20.26
N ARG A 135 18.79 1.11 -21.58
CA ARG A 135 19.00 2.39 -22.27
C ARG A 135 17.86 3.37 -22.06
N MET A 136 16.63 2.89 -21.88
CA MET A 136 15.43 3.72 -21.63
C MET A 136 15.25 4.91 -22.60
N GLY A 137 15.72 4.76 -23.84
CA GLY A 137 15.87 5.88 -24.78
C GLY A 137 14.65 6.20 -25.64
N HIS A 138 13.56 5.44 -25.48
CA HIS A 138 12.33 5.52 -26.28
C HIS A 138 11.06 5.22 -25.47
N TRP A 139 10.99 5.72 -24.23
CA TRP A 139 9.92 5.41 -23.28
C TRP A 139 8.49 5.66 -23.83
N PRO A 140 8.17 6.81 -24.47
CA PRO A 140 6.82 7.09 -24.96
C PRO A 140 6.34 6.16 -26.08
N MET A 141 7.24 5.58 -26.87
CA MET A 141 6.87 4.60 -27.91
C MET A 141 6.28 3.32 -27.31
N ALA A 142 6.68 2.97 -26.08
CA ALA A 142 6.14 1.82 -25.35
C ALA A 142 5.04 2.21 -24.35
N LYS A 143 5.05 3.45 -23.85
CA LYS A 143 4.24 3.89 -22.70
C LYS A 143 3.25 5.03 -22.99
N GLN A 144 3.20 5.50 -24.24
CA GLN A 144 2.43 6.65 -24.71
C GLN A 144 2.93 8.01 -24.18
N ASN A 145 2.54 9.11 -24.82
CA ASN A 145 3.07 10.46 -24.53
C ASN A 145 2.78 10.93 -23.09
N GLN A 146 1.63 10.59 -22.53
CA GLN A 146 1.24 10.97 -21.17
C GLN A 146 2.16 10.36 -20.10
N SER A 147 2.97 9.35 -20.44
CA SER A 147 3.99 8.80 -19.54
C SER A 147 5.10 9.80 -19.18
N MET A 148 5.24 10.88 -19.94
CA MET A 148 6.18 11.98 -19.68
C MET A 148 5.55 13.10 -18.84
N GLY A 149 4.25 13.02 -18.54
CA GLY A 149 3.59 13.98 -17.65
C GLY A 149 4.01 13.77 -16.20
N TYR A 150 4.11 14.84 -15.41
CA TYR A 150 4.38 14.78 -13.98
C TYR A 150 3.53 15.78 -13.19
N PHE A 151 3.32 15.48 -11.90
CA PHE A 151 2.71 16.40 -10.96
C PHE A 151 3.75 17.29 -10.29
N GLN A 152 3.32 18.50 -9.95
CA GLN A 152 4.03 19.45 -9.11
C GLN A 152 3.48 19.38 -7.68
N GLN A 153 4.22 19.98 -6.74
CA GLN A 153 3.81 20.03 -5.33
C GLN A 153 2.41 20.64 -5.13
N GLY A 154 2.03 21.61 -5.96
CA GLY A 154 0.70 22.23 -5.93
C GLY A 154 -0.44 21.28 -6.31
N ASP A 155 -0.17 20.29 -7.16
CA ASP A 155 -1.18 19.31 -7.61
C ASP A 155 -1.42 18.22 -6.55
N LEU A 156 -0.36 17.83 -5.82
CA LEU A 156 -0.37 16.75 -4.82
C LEU A 156 0.05 17.22 -3.41
N PRO A 157 -0.65 18.19 -2.81
CA PRO A 157 -0.20 18.83 -1.57
C PRO A 157 -0.08 17.85 -0.39
N PHE A 158 -0.92 16.81 -0.33
CA PHE A 158 -0.86 15.80 0.73
C PHE A 158 0.38 14.90 0.60
N GLN A 159 0.67 14.41 -0.61
CA GLN A 159 1.78 13.51 -0.90
C GLN A 159 3.13 14.21 -0.69
N PHE A 160 3.27 15.45 -1.17
CA PHE A 160 4.47 16.24 -0.95
C PHE A 160 4.65 16.63 0.52
N ALA A 161 3.57 16.93 1.25
CA ALA A 161 3.65 17.18 2.69
C ALA A 161 4.13 15.94 3.46
N LEU A 162 3.73 14.73 3.06
CA LEU A 162 4.26 13.50 3.64
C LEU A 162 5.75 13.31 3.33
N ALA A 163 6.14 13.49 2.07
CA ALA A 163 7.54 13.36 1.65
C ALA A 163 8.47 14.37 2.34
N ASN A 164 8.00 15.60 2.59
CA ASN A 164 8.76 16.62 3.30
C ASN A 164 8.86 16.38 4.82
N ALA A 165 7.89 15.67 5.41
CA ALA A 165 7.85 15.42 6.85
C ALA A 165 8.51 14.10 7.27
N PHE A 166 8.59 13.12 6.36
CA PHE A 166 9.05 11.76 6.64
C PHE A 166 10.08 11.29 5.62
N THR A 167 10.54 10.05 5.76
CA THR A 167 11.51 9.45 4.84
C THR A 167 10.87 9.11 3.50
N LEU A 168 11.51 9.57 2.42
CA LEU A 168 11.23 9.16 1.05
C LEU A 168 12.40 8.34 0.52
N CYS A 169 12.11 7.20 -0.12
CA CYS A 169 13.13 6.36 -0.75
C CYS A 169 13.12 6.60 -2.28
N ASP A 170 14.08 7.37 -2.79
CA ASP A 170 14.19 7.71 -4.22
C ASP A 170 14.90 6.65 -5.08
N ALA A 171 15.40 5.58 -4.43
CA ALA A 171 15.92 4.37 -5.08
C ALA A 171 15.08 3.12 -4.73
N TYR A 172 13.75 3.28 -4.69
CA TYR A 172 12.80 2.19 -4.45
C TYR A 172 12.15 1.73 -5.76
N HIS A 173 12.36 0.47 -6.12
CA HIS A 173 11.92 -0.09 -7.41
C HIS A 173 10.89 -1.20 -7.23
N CYS A 174 10.00 -1.34 -8.22
CA CYS A 174 9.16 -2.52 -8.35
C CYS A 174 10.02 -3.79 -8.44
N ALA A 175 9.55 -4.88 -7.84
CA ALA A 175 10.26 -6.16 -7.86
C ALA A 175 10.33 -6.76 -9.29
N LEU A 176 9.31 -6.48 -10.11
CA LEU A 176 9.19 -6.97 -11.49
C LEU A 176 8.76 -5.82 -12.42
N GLN A 177 9.37 -5.76 -13.60
CA GLN A 177 8.94 -4.86 -14.69
C GLN A 177 7.72 -5.44 -15.43
N THR A 178 6.57 -5.39 -14.78
CA THR A 178 5.29 -5.91 -15.28
C THR A 178 4.12 -5.18 -14.60
N GLY A 179 2.91 -5.71 -14.71
CA GLY A 179 1.69 -5.12 -14.19
C GLY A 179 1.53 -5.24 -12.67
N THR A 180 0.32 -4.89 -12.26
CA THR A 180 -0.13 -4.76 -10.87
C THR A 180 0.01 -6.05 -10.07
N ASN A 181 -0.65 -7.12 -10.50
CA ASN A 181 -0.75 -8.34 -9.69
C ASN A 181 0.61 -9.02 -9.44
N PRO A 182 1.53 -9.18 -10.42
CA PRO A 182 2.83 -9.78 -10.13
C PRO A 182 3.62 -9.03 -9.06
N ASN A 183 3.58 -7.68 -9.06
CA ASN A 183 4.27 -6.88 -8.05
C ASN A 183 3.60 -7.00 -6.67
N ARG A 184 2.28 -7.16 -6.62
CA ARG A 184 1.56 -7.45 -5.37
C ARG A 184 1.86 -8.85 -4.84
N VAL A 185 1.98 -9.85 -5.72
CA VAL A 185 2.43 -11.20 -5.37
C VAL A 185 3.85 -11.16 -4.78
N MET A 186 4.76 -10.37 -5.37
CA MET A 186 6.10 -10.16 -4.81
C MET A 186 6.06 -9.48 -3.44
N LEU A 187 5.23 -8.45 -3.23
CA LEU A 187 5.06 -7.84 -1.90
C LEU A 187 4.66 -8.87 -0.85
N TRP A 188 3.72 -9.76 -1.19
CA TRP A 188 3.17 -10.71 -0.26
C TRP A 188 3.98 -11.98 -0.08
N THR A 189 4.89 -12.31 -0.98
CA THR A 189 5.55 -13.61 -0.95
C THR A 189 7.05 -13.58 -1.21
N GLY A 190 7.58 -12.45 -1.70
CA GLY A 190 8.97 -12.34 -2.15
C GLY A 190 9.30 -13.26 -3.33
N ASN A 191 8.31 -13.81 -4.02
CA ASN A 191 8.46 -14.82 -5.05
C ASN A 191 7.38 -14.67 -6.13
N ASN A 192 7.70 -15.04 -7.37
CA ASN A 192 6.75 -15.14 -8.47
C ASN A 192 6.67 -16.56 -9.06
N ASP A 193 7.30 -17.54 -8.43
CA ASP A 193 7.41 -18.93 -8.90
C ASP A 193 8.04 -19.05 -10.30
N GLY A 194 9.23 -18.44 -10.47
CA GLY A 194 9.95 -18.40 -11.75
C GLY A 194 10.29 -19.76 -12.37
N LEU A 195 10.24 -20.86 -11.61
CA LEU A 195 10.42 -22.23 -12.10
C LEU A 195 9.10 -22.94 -12.48
N ALA A 196 7.97 -22.24 -12.38
CA ALA A 196 6.64 -22.75 -12.73
C ALA A 196 6.20 -24.02 -11.98
N ARG A 197 6.66 -24.22 -10.73
CA ARG A 197 6.41 -25.47 -9.99
C ARG A 197 5.11 -25.42 -9.17
N ASN A 198 4.64 -24.22 -8.85
CA ASN A 198 3.61 -23.97 -7.85
C ASN A 198 2.47 -23.09 -8.36
N GLY A 199 2.22 -23.07 -9.67
CA GLY A 199 1.11 -22.34 -10.30
C GLY A 199 1.48 -20.97 -10.87
N GLY A 200 2.75 -20.57 -10.79
CA GLY A 200 3.28 -19.46 -11.58
C GLY A 200 3.88 -19.96 -12.92
N PRO A 201 4.78 -19.17 -13.54
CA PRO A 201 5.33 -17.92 -13.06
C PRO A 201 4.31 -16.78 -13.17
N VAL A 202 4.26 -15.92 -12.15
CA VAL A 202 3.37 -14.75 -12.15
C VAL A 202 4.05 -13.61 -12.89
N ILE A 203 3.69 -13.44 -14.17
CA ILE A 203 4.24 -12.40 -15.06
C ILE A 203 3.16 -11.49 -15.67
N ALA A 204 1.89 -11.75 -15.37
CA ALA A 204 0.74 -10.98 -15.84
C ALA A 204 -0.37 -10.94 -14.77
N ASN A 205 -1.32 -10.02 -14.92
CA ASN A 205 -2.52 -9.96 -14.10
C ASN A 205 -3.36 -11.22 -14.35
N SER A 206 -3.42 -12.09 -13.35
CA SER A 206 -4.01 -13.43 -13.41
C SER A 206 -4.24 -13.95 -12.00
N HIS A 207 -5.17 -14.89 -11.83
CA HIS A 207 -5.54 -15.43 -10.49
C HIS A 207 -6.18 -14.40 -9.54
N ASP A 208 -6.53 -13.23 -10.06
CA ASP A 208 -7.04 -12.07 -9.32
C ASP A 208 -8.51 -12.19 -8.91
N ASN A 209 -9.13 -13.30 -9.29
CA ASN A 209 -10.50 -13.64 -8.96
C ASN A 209 -10.66 -15.14 -8.74
N PHE A 210 -11.77 -15.53 -8.12
CA PHE A 210 -12.16 -16.94 -8.02
C PHE A 210 -12.66 -17.45 -9.38
N VAL A 211 -12.62 -18.77 -9.55
CA VAL A 211 -12.95 -19.45 -10.82
C VAL A 211 -14.38 -19.15 -11.25
N GLU A 212 -15.31 -19.07 -10.29
CA GLU A 212 -16.72 -18.77 -10.48
C GLU A 212 -16.95 -17.36 -11.07
N PHE A 213 -15.96 -16.48 -10.97
CA PHE A 213 -15.98 -15.11 -11.48
C PHE A 213 -14.98 -14.92 -12.64
N GLY A 214 -14.64 -15.99 -13.37
CA GLY A 214 -13.73 -15.95 -14.52
C GLY A 214 -12.25 -15.91 -14.15
N GLY A 215 -11.91 -16.21 -12.89
CA GLY A 215 -10.54 -16.34 -12.42
C GLY A 215 -9.83 -17.58 -12.95
N HIS A 216 -8.50 -17.59 -12.85
CA HIS A 216 -7.68 -18.71 -13.31
C HIS A 216 -7.96 -19.99 -12.49
N PRO A 217 -8.15 -21.17 -13.13
CA PRO A 217 -8.60 -22.39 -12.46
C PRO A 217 -7.60 -22.95 -11.45
N ALA A 218 -6.30 -22.95 -11.78
CA ALA A 218 -5.26 -23.34 -10.84
C ALA A 218 -4.98 -22.19 -9.85
N GLY A 219 -4.65 -22.53 -8.60
CA GLY A 219 -4.19 -21.57 -7.60
C GLY A 219 -2.67 -21.58 -7.43
N TYR A 220 -2.15 -20.53 -6.80
CA TYR A 220 -0.77 -20.45 -6.33
C TYR A 220 -0.57 -21.33 -5.08
N ARG A 221 0.50 -22.12 -5.05
CA ARG A 221 0.70 -23.19 -4.06
C ARG A 221 1.91 -22.99 -3.13
N TRP A 222 2.50 -21.81 -3.11
CA TRP A 222 3.58 -21.48 -2.17
C TRP A 222 3.07 -20.61 -1.01
N THR A 223 3.77 -20.68 0.11
CA THR A 223 3.40 -19.96 1.33
C THR A 223 3.54 -18.46 1.18
N THR A 224 2.53 -17.71 1.61
CA THR A 224 2.49 -16.25 1.65
C THR A 224 3.12 -15.68 2.94
N TYR A 225 3.32 -14.36 2.99
CA TYR A 225 3.81 -13.67 4.18
C TYR A 225 2.76 -13.66 5.29
N VAL A 226 1.48 -13.52 4.96
CA VAL A 226 0.40 -13.53 5.98
C VAL A 226 0.22 -14.90 6.65
N GLU A 227 0.45 -15.99 5.92
CA GLU A 227 0.52 -17.34 6.53
C GLU A 227 1.68 -17.43 7.53
N ARG A 228 2.86 -16.90 7.17
CA ARG A 228 4.02 -16.85 8.09
C ARG A 228 3.73 -15.99 9.32
N LEU A 229 3.07 -14.84 9.16
CA LEU A 229 2.63 -14.00 10.27
C LEU A 229 1.67 -14.77 11.19
N GLN A 230 0.68 -15.46 10.62
CA GLN A 230 -0.27 -16.28 11.37
C GLN A 230 0.43 -17.38 12.16
N GLN A 231 1.34 -18.12 11.53
CA GLN A 231 2.13 -19.17 12.18
C GLN A 231 2.99 -18.62 13.32
N ALA A 232 3.53 -17.41 13.15
CA ALA A 232 4.31 -16.72 14.18
C ALA A 232 3.45 -16.08 15.30
N GLY A 233 2.11 -16.24 15.26
CA GLY A 233 1.20 -15.62 16.23
C GLY A 233 1.09 -14.10 16.11
N VAL A 234 1.48 -13.54 14.96
CA VAL A 234 1.40 -12.12 14.67
C VAL A 234 0.06 -11.84 13.99
N SER A 235 -0.73 -10.92 14.56
CA SER A 235 -2.01 -10.58 13.96
C SER A 235 -1.80 -9.76 12.70
N TRP A 236 -2.64 -10.00 11.72
CA TRP A 236 -2.63 -9.29 10.46
C TRP A 236 -4.06 -9.08 9.97
N GLN A 237 -4.25 -8.00 9.23
CA GLN A 237 -5.51 -7.67 8.59
C GLN A 237 -5.24 -7.01 7.25
N ILE A 238 -6.11 -7.32 6.28
CA ILE A 238 -6.18 -6.62 5.00
C ILE A 238 -7.47 -5.82 5.01
N TYR A 239 -7.36 -4.53 4.72
CA TYR A 239 -8.49 -3.64 4.55
C TYR A 239 -8.63 -3.31 3.08
N GLN A 240 -9.70 -3.83 2.50
CA GLN A 240 -10.10 -3.61 1.11
C GLN A 240 -11.61 -3.77 1.02
N ASP A 241 -12.24 -3.06 0.08
CA ASP A 241 -13.57 -3.43 -0.37
C ASP A 241 -13.50 -4.75 -1.17
N MET A 242 -13.81 -5.86 -0.51
CA MET A 242 -13.77 -7.18 -1.16
C MET A 242 -14.88 -7.35 -2.21
N ALA A 243 -15.89 -6.47 -2.26
CA ALA A 243 -16.87 -6.47 -3.34
C ALA A 243 -16.29 -5.92 -4.65
N ASP A 244 -15.18 -5.18 -4.59
CA ASP A 244 -14.44 -4.65 -5.73
C ASP A 244 -12.93 -4.92 -5.55
N ASN A 245 -12.52 -6.16 -5.86
CA ASN A 245 -11.13 -6.55 -5.70
C ASN A 245 -10.19 -5.79 -6.66
N PHE A 246 -10.69 -5.34 -7.82
CA PHE A 246 -9.94 -4.70 -8.92
C PHE A 246 -8.54 -5.27 -9.19
N THR A 247 -8.32 -6.58 -8.95
CA THR A 247 -7.01 -7.25 -9.03
C THR A 247 -5.93 -6.81 -8.03
N ASP A 248 -6.32 -6.09 -6.97
CA ASP A 248 -5.39 -5.49 -6.02
C ASP A 248 -5.00 -6.42 -4.85
N ASN A 249 -5.78 -7.47 -4.57
CA ASN A 249 -5.44 -8.46 -3.55
C ASN A 249 -5.13 -9.83 -4.17
N PRO A 250 -3.84 -10.18 -4.34
CA PRO A 250 -3.42 -11.42 -4.97
C PRO A 250 -3.71 -12.66 -4.11
N LEU A 251 -4.02 -12.49 -2.82
CA LEU A 251 -4.21 -13.62 -1.91
C LEU A 251 -5.41 -14.49 -2.32
N ALA A 252 -6.41 -13.92 -2.98
CA ALA A 252 -7.51 -14.70 -3.56
C ALA A 252 -7.03 -15.75 -4.59
N GLY A 253 -5.87 -15.52 -5.20
CA GLY A 253 -5.23 -16.43 -6.15
C GLY A 253 -4.56 -17.64 -5.50
N PHE A 254 -4.29 -17.61 -4.19
CA PHE A 254 -3.58 -18.67 -3.48
C PHE A 254 -4.52 -19.80 -3.05
N GLU A 255 -4.06 -21.04 -3.21
CA GLU A 255 -4.87 -22.25 -3.01
C GLU A 255 -5.48 -22.31 -1.60
N VAL A 256 -4.72 -21.98 -0.56
CA VAL A 256 -5.20 -21.97 0.83
C VAL A 256 -6.35 -20.97 1.05
N PHE A 257 -6.33 -19.82 0.36
CA PHE A 257 -7.39 -18.82 0.43
C PHE A 257 -8.61 -19.24 -0.39
N ARG A 258 -8.42 -19.98 -1.48
CA ARG A 258 -9.51 -20.58 -2.27
C ARG A 258 -10.20 -21.70 -1.48
N GLN A 259 -9.44 -22.58 -0.86
CA GLN A 259 -9.96 -23.65 0.02
C GLN A 259 -10.78 -23.07 1.17
N ALA A 260 -10.27 -22.02 1.83
CA ALA A 260 -11.03 -21.36 2.89
C ALA A 260 -12.30 -20.65 2.35
N TRP A 261 -12.35 -20.29 1.05
CA TRP A 261 -13.49 -19.59 0.41
C TRP A 261 -14.63 -20.56 0.22
N THR A 262 -14.32 -21.69 -0.39
CA THR A 262 -15.26 -22.76 -0.68
C THR A 262 -15.57 -23.65 0.52
N ALA A 263 -14.97 -23.39 1.69
CA ALA A 263 -15.08 -24.25 2.88
C ALA A 263 -14.60 -25.68 2.62
N ALA A 264 -13.55 -25.84 1.80
CA ALA A 264 -13.03 -27.16 1.45
C ALA A 264 -12.66 -27.98 2.69
N PRO A 265 -12.76 -29.32 2.66
CA PRO A 265 -12.30 -30.17 3.76
C PRO A 265 -10.84 -29.85 4.15
N GLY A 266 -10.60 -29.57 5.42
CA GLY A 266 -9.26 -29.24 5.94
C GLY A 266 -8.80 -27.79 5.70
N HIS A 267 -9.69 -26.89 5.26
CA HIS A 267 -9.34 -25.48 5.10
C HIS A 267 -8.94 -24.80 6.42
N ASP A 268 -8.22 -23.68 6.30
CA ASP A 268 -7.84 -22.86 7.44
C ASP A 268 -9.03 -21.99 7.93
N GLU A 269 -9.57 -22.35 9.09
CA GLU A 269 -10.70 -21.65 9.75
C GLU A 269 -10.38 -20.19 10.09
N GLN A 270 -9.11 -19.89 10.41
CA GLN A 270 -8.66 -18.54 10.69
C GLN A 270 -8.71 -17.67 9.43
N LEU A 271 -8.26 -18.19 8.28
CA LEU A 271 -8.39 -17.50 6.99
C LEU A 271 -9.85 -17.32 6.59
N ARG A 272 -10.70 -18.32 6.86
CA ARG A 272 -12.13 -18.24 6.61
C ARG A 272 -12.81 -17.15 7.44
N ALA A 273 -12.49 -17.05 8.72
CA ALA A 273 -13.05 -16.04 9.61
C ALA A 273 -12.70 -14.60 9.21
N ARG A 274 -11.60 -14.38 8.49
CA ARG A 274 -11.12 -13.06 8.04
C ARG A 274 -11.76 -12.57 6.73
N ARG A 275 -12.66 -13.35 6.12
CA ARG A 275 -13.37 -12.97 4.90
C ARG A 275 -14.28 -11.77 5.17
N GLY A 276 -13.91 -10.61 4.66
CA GLY A 276 -14.82 -9.46 4.58
C GLY A 276 -14.84 -8.57 5.82
N HIS A 277 -13.69 -8.20 6.38
CA HIS A 277 -13.65 -7.04 7.26
C HIS A 277 -13.52 -5.76 6.42
N PRO A 278 -14.62 -4.99 6.22
CA PRO A 278 -14.51 -3.66 5.66
C PRO A 278 -13.65 -2.77 6.56
N TRP A 279 -13.11 -1.70 5.99
CA TRP A 279 -12.40 -0.68 6.74
C TRP A 279 -13.23 -0.20 7.97
N PRO A 280 -12.65 -0.08 9.17
CA PRO A 280 -13.34 0.49 10.32
C PRO A 280 -13.77 1.94 10.02
N GLY A 281 -15.05 2.14 9.72
CA GLY A 281 -15.62 3.45 9.37
C GLY A 281 -16.27 3.55 7.98
N THR A 282 -16.22 2.50 7.15
CA THR A 282 -17.00 2.41 5.91
C THR A 282 -18.20 1.48 6.12
N ALA A 283 -19.16 1.90 6.94
CA ALA A 283 -20.50 1.37 6.82
C ALA A 283 -21.02 1.74 5.42
N ALA A 284 -21.37 0.74 4.62
CA ALA A 284 -22.07 0.80 3.33
C ALA A 284 -22.30 2.21 2.77
N ARG A 285 -21.31 2.80 2.07
CA ARG A 285 -21.57 3.93 1.19
C ARG A 285 -22.00 3.37 -0.16
N GLY A 286 -23.20 3.77 -0.59
CA GLY A 286 -23.88 3.22 -1.76
C GLY A 286 -23.05 3.27 -3.05
N ARG A 287 -23.43 2.36 -3.96
CA ARG A 287 -22.92 2.24 -5.34
C ARG A 287 -22.90 3.62 -6.01
N GLY A 288 -21.73 4.26 -6.12
CA GLY A 288 -21.63 5.52 -6.86
C GLY A 288 -20.49 6.47 -6.49
N GLN A 289 -19.80 6.28 -5.37
CA GLN A 289 -18.68 7.17 -5.01
C GLN A 289 -17.36 6.41 -5.09
N ARG A 290 -16.72 6.46 -6.27
CA ARG A 290 -15.35 5.97 -6.49
C ARG A 290 -14.38 6.80 -5.66
N ALA A 291 -13.65 6.15 -4.75
CA ALA A 291 -12.51 6.76 -4.08
C ALA A 291 -11.40 7.06 -5.12
N PRO A 292 -10.74 8.23 -5.06
CA PRO A 292 -9.57 8.48 -5.89
C PRO A 292 -8.39 7.67 -5.33
N ALA A 293 -7.73 6.90 -6.21
CA ALA A 293 -6.67 5.93 -5.95
C ALA A 293 -7.13 4.66 -5.21
N ALA A 294 -7.19 3.54 -5.94
CA ALA A 294 -7.29 2.22 -5.35
C ALA A 294 -6.01 1.98 -4.53
N GLY A 295 -6.18 1.81 -3.22
CA GLY A 295 -5.07 1.61 -2.31
C GLY A 295 -5.47 0.62 -1.23
N GLN A 296 -4.62 -0.37 -0.97
CA GLN A 296 -4.86 -1.36 0.07
C GLN A 296 -4.10 -1.00 1.32
N LEU A 297 -4.75 -1.13 2.49
CA LEU A 297 -4.06 -1.02 3.76
C LEU A 297 -3.88 -2.41 4.36
N TYR A 298 -2.63 -2.72 4.68
CA TYR A 298 -2.27 -3.93 5.42
C TYR A 298 -1.78 -3.52 6.78
N HIS A 299 -2.29 -4.17 7.83
CA HIS A 299 -1.86 -3.92 9.19
C HIS A 299 -1.38 -5.22 9.82
N CYS A 300 -0.18 -5.19 10.40
CA CYS A 300 0.39 -6.29 11.15
C CYS A 300 0.73 -5.82 12.57
N ARG A 301 0.38 -6.62 13.59
CA ARG A 301 0.67 -6.35 15.00
C ARG A 301 1.19 -7.59 15.71
N ARG A 302 2.34 -7.44 16.38
CA ARG A 302 2.85 -8.48 17.28
C ARG A 302 2.06 -8.46 18.59
N HIS A 303 1.38 -9.56 18.92
CA HIS A 303 0.80 -9.73 20.26
C HIS A 303 1.92 -10.12 21.23
N ARG A 304 2.07 -9.37 22.32
CA ARG A 304 2.91 -9.81 23.44
C ARG A 304 2.20 -10.97 24.15
N GLN A 305 2.85 -12.12 24.28
CA GLN A 305 2.58 -12.98 25.42
C GLN A 305 2.92 -12.16 26.67
N ARG A 306 1.92 -11.88 27.52
CA ARG A 306 2.21 -11.36 28.86
C ARG A 306 2.93 -12.50 29.59
N ALA A 307 4.20 -12.33 29.89
CA ALA A 307 4.85 -13.13 30.91
C ALA A 307 3.96 -13.08 32.18
N PRO A 308 3.73 -14.20 32.89
CA PRO A 308 3.06 -14.16 34.18
C PRO A 308 3.85 -13.17 35.04
N ARG A 309 3.15 -12.18 35.61
CA ARG A 309 3.80 -11.25 36.54
C ARG A 309 4.45 -12.10 37.64
N PRO A 310 5.74 -11.94 37.95
CA PRO A 310 6.28 -12.54 39.17
C PRO A 310 5.49 -11.95 40.33
N VAL A 311 4.91 -12.84 41.14
CA VAL A 311 4.29 -12.49 42.41
C VAL A 311 5.40 -11.91 43.28
N GLN A 312 5.40 -10.59 43.49
CA GLN A 312 6.26 -9.99 44.49
C GLN A 312 5.65 -10.18 45.89
N PRO A 313 6.46 -10.51 46.91
CA PRO A 313 5.97 -10.71 48.26
C PRO A 313 5.55 -9.39 48.91
N CYS A 314 4.50 -9.46 49.71
CA CYS A 314 4.01 -8.40 50.56
C CYS A 314 5.12 -7.81 51.45
N THR A 315 5.36 -6.51 51.34
CA THR A 315 5.93 -5.69 52.42
C THR A 315 5.03 -4.48 52.61
N GLY A 316 4.39 -4.42 53.79
CA GLY A 316 3.31 -3.50 54.07
C GLY A 316 3.73 -2.11 54.53
N ARG A 317 2.81 -1.15 54.38
CA ARG A 317 2.28 -0.22 55.40
C ARG A 317 1.53 0.90 54.67
N GLY A 318 0.32 1.21 55.11
CA GLY A 318 -0.43 2.38 54.68
C GLY A 318 -1.93 2.14 54.64
N LEU A 319 -2.59 2.27 55.79
CA LEU A 319 -4.03 2.24 55.96
C LEU A 319 -4.73 3.31 55.10
N HIS A 320 -5.90 2.99 54.52
CA HIS A 320 -7.20 3.53 54.92
C HIS A 320 -8.35 2.96 54.06
N HIS A 321 -9.49 2.76 54.72
CA HIS A 321 -10.82 2.28 54.30
C HIS A 321 -11.25 2.64 52.84
N ALA A 322 -12.07 1.87 52.12
CA ALA A 322 -13.30 1.21 52.54
C ALA A 322 -13.81 0.11 51.56
N ARG A 323 -14.24 -1.01 52.15
CA ARG A 323 -15.41 -1.87 51.90
C ARG A 323 -15.83 -2.25 50.46
N ALA A 324 -15.61 -3.54 50.19
CA ALA A 324 -16.32 -4.36 49.21
C ALA A 324 -17.77 -4.66 49.63
N ARG A 325 -18.68 -4.80 48.64
CA ARG A 325 -19.86 -5.68 48.68
C ARG A 325 -20.23 -6.15 47.26
N CYS A 326 -20.04 -7.44 47.00
CA CYS A 326 -20.97 -8.29 46.27
C CYS A 326 -21.39 -9.40 47.25
N PRO A 327 -22.65 -9.84 47.26
CA PRO A 327 -23.03 -11.08 46.54
C PRO A 327 -24.48 -10.94 45.96
N HIS A 328 -25.11 -11.82 45.16
CA HIS A 328 -25.14 -13.28 45.03
C HIS A 328 -25.94 -13.68 43.76
N ARG A 329 -25.61 -14.86 43.20
CA ARG A 329 -26.44 -15.95 42.60
C ARG A 329 -27.60 -15.70 41.59
N ARG A 330 -27.42 -16.37 40.44
CA ARG A 330 -28.30 -17.06 39.43
C ARG A 330 -29.54 -17.82 39.99
N PRO A 331 -30.34 -18.58 39.17
CA PRO A 331 -30.79 -18.51 37.75
C PRO A 331 -32.32 -18.79 37.59
N GLU A 332 -32.85 -18.78 36.35
CA GLU A 332 -34.01 -19.54 35.77
C GLU A 332 -34.44 -18.77 34.49
N GLY A 333 -34.66 -19.29 33.28
CA GLY A 333 -35.04 -20.63 32.81
C GLY A 333 -36.52 -20.63 32.43
N LEU A 334 -36.87 -20.41 31.13
CA LEU A 334 -38.05 -20.94 30.41
C LEU A 334 -38.32 -20.18 29.08
N GLU A 335 -38.10 -20.88 27.97
CA GLU A 335 -38.82 -20.73 26.68
C GLU A 335 -40.15 -21.52 26.75
N PRO A 336 -41.00 -21.61 25.70
CA PRO A 336 -41.26 -20.72 24.55
C PRO A 336 -42.79 -20.46 24.33
N HIS A 337 -43.19 -19.54 23.45
CA HIS A 337 -44.46 -19.70 22.71
C HIS A 337 -44.51 -18.90 21.40
N ARG A 338 -45.02 -19.61 20.38
CA ARG A 338 -45.34 -19.24 19.00
C ARG A 338 -46.21 -17.97 18.87
N ALA A 339 -46.05 -17.22 17.77
CA ALA A 339 -47.09 -17.04 16.75
C ALA A 339 -46.60 -16.16 15.58
N ALA A 340 -47.05 -16.53 14.39
CA ALA A 340 -46.84 -15.88 13.11
C ALA A 340 -47.65 -14.57 12.96
N ALA A 341 -47.18 -13.66 12.10
CA ALA A 341 -48.00 -13.02 11.06
C ALA A 341 -47.12 -12.13 10.17
N ASP A 342 -47.19 -12.39 8.87
CA ASP A 342 -46.93 -11.45 7.78
C ASP A 342 -47.64 -10.10 7.99
N VAL A 343 -47.09 -9.04 7.40
CA VAL A 343 -47.75 -8.19 6.38
C VAL A 343 -46.93 -6.91 6.15
N ARG A 344 -46.53 -6.75 4.87
CA ARG A 344 -45.97 -5.59 4.13
C ARG A 344 -44.46 -5.41 4.05
#